data_AF-A0A2D5SC12-F1
#
_entry.id   AF-A0A2D5SC12-F1
#
_cell.length_a   1.000
_cell.length_b   1.000
_cell.length_c   1.000
_cell.angle_alpha   90.00
_cell.angle_beta   90.00
_cell.angle_gamma   90.00
#
_symmetry.space_group_name_H-M   'P 1'
#
loop_
_entity.id
_entity.type
_entity.pdbx_description
1 polymer ?
#
loop_
_entity_poly.entity_id
_entity_poly.type
_entity_poly.pdbx_seq_one_letter_code
_entity_poly.pdbx_strand_id
1 'polypeptide(L)'
;MVRRRRIQEHRTFHGPNGEPGPSKADETQAMADLPHFQNWVTAIRARNHKLLNADIEEGHKSMAMCLLARTAFQVGRHLQFDPATEAVVGEDEANEPLNKPSYREPYVVPQQV
;
A
#
# COMPACT_ATOMS: atom_id res chain seq x y z
N MET A 1 11.96 31.40 24.80
CA MET A 1 11.37 31.00 23.50
C MET A 1 10.99 29.52 23.59
N VAL A 2 9.75 29.21 23.96
CA VAL A 2 9.28 27.84 24.17
C VAL A 2 8.91 27.25 22.81
N ARG A 3 9.64 26.24 22.34
CA ARG A 3 9.27 25.48 21.15
C ARG A 3 7.93 24.80 21.43
N ARG A 4 6.84 25.25 20.78
CA ARG A 4 5.56 24.52 20.79
C ARG A 4 5.83 23.12 20.23
N ARG A 5 5.67 22.08 21.05
CA ARG A 5 5.60 20.70 20.56
C ARG A 5 4.35 20.62 19.67
N ARG A 6 4.50 20.11 18.47
CA ARG A 6 3.38 19.93 17.54
C ARG A 6 2.58 18.73 18.07
N ILE A 7 1.43 18.98 18.68
CA ILE A 7 0.53 17.93 19.19
C ILE A 7 -0.14 17.26 17.98
N GLN A 8 -0.13 15.94 17.93
CA GLN A 8 -0.90 15.20 16.94
C GLN A 8 -2.31 15.02 17.47
N GLU A 9 -3.29 15.67 16.82
CA GLU A 9 -4.72 15.50 17.09
C GLU A 9 -5.37 14.78 15.92
N HIS A 10 -6.17 13.74 16.19
CA HIS A 10 -7.10 13.21 15.20
C HIS A 10 -8.52 13.57 15.62
N ARG A 11 -9.31 14.07 14.66
CA ARG A 11 -10.75 14.29 14.84
C ARG A 11 -11.51 13.34 13.92
N THR A 12 -12.43 12.59 14.50
CA THR A 12 -13.41 11.78 13.74
C THR A 12 -14.75 12.49 13.77
N PHE A 13 -15.52 12.34 12.70
CA PHE A 13 -16.88 12.84 12.59
C PHE A 13 -17.79 11.72 12.09
N HIS A 14 -19.01 11.66 12.60
CA HIS A 14 -19.98 10.61 12.31
C HIS A 14 -21.22 11.16 11.59
N GLY A 15 -21.73 10.35 10.67
CA GLY A 15 -22.96 10.61 9.96
C GLY A 15 -22.90 11.79 8.98
N PRO A 16 -24.01 12.04 8.25
CA PRO A 16 -24.10 13.09 7.24
C PRO A 16 -23.96 14.51 7.80
N ASN A 17 -24.27 14.69 9.09
CA ASN A 17 -24.26 15.98 9.78
C ASN A 17 -22.89 16.32 10.41
N GLY A 18 -21.92 15.41 10.34
CA GLY A 18 -20.58 15.63 10.87
C GLY A 18 -20.53 15.71 12.40
N GLU A 19 -21.30 14.87 13.09
CA GLU A 19 -21.31 14.84 14.56
C GLU A 19 -19.93 14.45 15.11
N PRO A 20 -19.37 15.17 16.09
CA PRO A 20 -18.05 14.84 16.63
C PRO A 20 -18.00 13.42 17.21
N GLY A 21 -17.10 12.60 16.68
CA GLY A 21 -16.79 11.25 17.19
C GLY A 21 -15.59 11.22 18.15
N PRO A 22 -15.23 10.04 18.66
CA PRO A 22 -14.10 9.87 19.58
C PRO A 22 -12.77 10.40 19.01
N SER A 23 -12.27 11.51 19.55
CA SER A 23 -11.00 12.11 19.16
C SER A 23 -9.93 11.91 20.23
N LYS A 24 -8.66 11.83 19.82
CA LYS A 24 -7.51 11.82 20.74
C LYS A 24 -6.47 12.82 20.28
N ALA A 25 -5.92 13.54 21.25
CA ALA A 25 -4.69 14.28 21.12
C ALA A 25 -3.63 13.54 21.93
N ASP A 26 -2.61 13.01 21.25
CA ASP A 26 -1.48 12.36 21.91
C ASP A 26 -0.29 13.33 21.92
N GLU A 27 0.07 13.79 23.10
CA GLU A 27 1.22 14.67 23.31
C GLU A 27 2.56 13.92 23.30
N THR A 28 2.53 12.59 23.40
CA THR A 28 3.71 11.72 23.50
C THR A 28 4.15 11.16 22.17
N GLN A 29 3.24 11.06 21.19
CA GLN A 29 3.54 10.61 19.83
C GLN A 29 3.79 11.80 18.90
N ALA A 30 5.04 12.24 18.84
CA ALA A 30 5.48 13.23 17.86
C ALA A 30 5.55 12.59 16.46
N MET A 31 4.49 12.78 15.66
CA MET A 31 4.28 12.20 14.31
C MET A 31 4.25 10.67 14.29
N ALA A 32 3.09 10.12 13.91
CA ALA A 32 2.88 8.68 13.70
C ALA A 32 3.95 7.97 12.82
N ASP A 33 4.72 8.69 12.01
CA ASP A 33 5.70 8.12 11.08
C ASP A 33 7.18 8.44 11.37
N LEU A 34 7.53 9.11 12.48
CA LEU A 34 8.95 9.43 12.73
C LEU A 34 9.87 8.18 12.68
N PRO A 35 9.52 7.03 13.28
CA PRO A 35 10.32 5.81 13.17
C PRO A 35 10.44 5.30 11.72
N HIS A 36 9.38 5.43 10.92
CA HIS A 36 9.36 5.01 9.51
C HIS A 36 10.34 5.85 8.68
N PHE A 37 10.31 7.19 8.84
CA PHE A 37 11.24 8.08 8.14
C PHE A 37 12.70 7.87 8.58
N GLN A 38 12.94 7.60 9.87
CA GLN A 38 14.29 7.30 10.37
C GLN A 38 14.84 6.00 9.76
N ASN A 39 14.01 4.95 9.65
CA ASN A 39 14.36 3.72 8.96
C ASN A 39 14.74 3.97 7.49
N TRP A 40 13.89 4.70 6.77
CA TRP A 40 14.11 5.05 5.37
C TRP A 40 15.42 5.84 5.14
N VAL A 41 15.66 6.89 5.93
CA VAL A 41 16.90 7.69 5.85
C VAL A 41 18.13 6.84 6.17
N THR A 42 18.02 5.92 7.11
CA THR A 42 19.11 4.99 7.46
C THR A 42 19.45 4.08 6.28
N ALA A 43 18.45 3.48 5.64
CA ALA A 43 18.63 2.63 4.46
C ALA A 43 19.28 3.38 3.29
N ILE A 44 18.88 4.63 3.02
CA ILE A 44 19.47 5.49 1.99
C ILE A 44 20.93 5.77 2.28
N ARG A 45 21.26 6.21 3.49
CA ARG A 45 22.64 6.55 3.89
C ARG A 45 23.57 5.36 3.79
N ALA A 46 23.08 4.17 4.15
CA ALA A 46 23.81 2.92 4.01
C ALA A 46 23.86 2.37 2.58
N ARG A 47 23.06 2.93 1.67
CA ARG A 47 22.81 2.38 0.32
C ARG A 47 22.44 0.89 0.36
N ASN A 48 21.62 0.50 1.32
CA ASN A 48 21.24 -0.88 1.55
C ASN A 48 19.73 -0.99 1.79
N HIS A 49 18.99 -1.42 0.77
CA HIS A 49 17.53 -1.55 0.84
C HIS A 49 17.07 -2.62 1.84
N LYS A 50 17.91 -3.61 2.18
CA LYS A 50 17.59 -4.66 3.16
C LYS A 50 17.43 -4.13 4.60
N LEU A 51 17.77 -2.86 4.84
CA LEU A 51 17.51 -2.20 6.12
C LEU A 51 16.08 -1.66 6.23
N LEU A 52 15.32 -1.63 5.14
CA LEU A 52 13.92 -1.20 5.15
C LEU A 52 13.08 -2.20 5.93
N ASN A 53 12.21 -1.70 6.81
CA ASN A 53 11.25 -2.55 7.52
C ASN A 53 10.20 -3.15 6.57
N ALA A 54 9.92 -2.46 5.46
CA ALA A 54 9.04 -2.90 4.39
C ALA A 54 9.76 -2.66 3.07
N ASP A 55 10.51 -3.67 2.62
CA ASP A 55 11.16 -3.65 1.31
C ASP A 55 10.14 -3.81 0.18
N ILE A 56 10.57 -3.62 -1.07
CA ILE A 56 9.67 -3.59 -2.22
C ILE A 56 8.85 -4.87 -2.40
N GLU A 57 9.40 -6.02 -2.03
CA GLU A 57 8.72 -7.32 -2.11
C GLU A 57 7.48 -7.37 -1.20
N GLU A 58 7.55 -6.79 0.00
CA GLU A 58 6.40 -6.71 0.91
C GLU A 58 5.30 -5.79 0.36
N GLY A 59 5.70 -4.70 -0.30
CA GLY A 59 4.78 -3.81 -1.02
C GLY A 59 4.09 -4.53 -2.19
N HIS A 60 4.84 -5.32 -2.96
CA HIS A 60 4.32 -6.12 -4.07
C HIS A 60 3.28 -7.14 -3.58
N LYS A 61 3.62 -7.96 -2.57
CA LYS A 61 2.69 -8.96 -1.99
C LYS A 61 1.41 -8.32 -1.47
N SER A 62 1.52 -7.18 -0.79
CA SER A 62 0.36 -6.44 -0.27
C SER A 62 -0.56 -5.97 -1.38
N MET A 63 0.02 -5.47 -2.48
CA MET A 63 -0.76 -5.05 -3.64
C MET A 63 -1.35 -6.23 -4.41
N ALA A 64 -0.61 -7.32 -4.59
CA ALA A 64 -1.09 -8.53 -5.27
C ALA A 64 -2.43 -9.01 -4.68
N MET A 65 -2.57 -8.99 -3.35
CA MET A 65 -3.84 -9.33 -2.69
C MET A 65 -5.00 -8.42 -3.10
N CYS A 66 -4.79 -7.10 -3.14
CA CYS A 66 -5.80 -6.13 -3.58
C CYS A 66 -6.20 -6.34 -5.05
N LEU A 67 -5.22 -6.65 -5.92
CA LEU A 67 -5.47 -6.93 -7.33
C LEU A 67 -6.26 -8.24 -7.50
N LEU A 68 -5.91 -9.29 -6.77
CA LEU A 68 -6.63 -10.57 -6.78
C LEU A 68 -8.09 -10.41 -6.36
N ALA A 69 -8.36 -9.64 -5.30
CA ALA A 69 -9.73 -9.37 -4.85
C ALA A 69 -10.54 -8.62 -5.90
N ARG A 70 -9.94 -7.61 -6.55
CA ARG A 70 -10.57 -6.90 -7.67
C ARG A 70 -10.86 -7.85 -8.84
N THR A 71 -9.89 -8.67 -9.24
CA THR A 71 -10.06 -9.60 -10.35
C THR A 71 -11.16 -10.60 -10.04
N ALA A 72 -11.18 -11.20 -8.85
CA ALA A 72 -12.23 -12.13 -8.41
C ALA A 72 -13.63 -11.49 -8.47
N PHE A 73 -13.73 -10.22 -8.10
CA PHE A 73 -14.97 -9.45 -8.23
C PHE A 73 -15.39 -9.24 -9.68
N GLN A 74 -14.45 -8.90 -10.57
CA GLN A 74 -14.74 -8.67 -11.99
C GLN A 74 -15.20 -9.94 -12.72
N VAL A 75 -14.57 -11.08 -12.42
CA VAL A 75 -14.89 -12.37 -13.04
C VAL A 75 -16.04 -13.13 -12.34
N GLY A 76 -16.49 -12.63 -11.18
CA GLY A 76 -17.64 -13.15 -10.43
C GLY A 76 -17.44 -14.52 -9.78
N ARG A 77 -16.19 -14.95 -9.54
CA ARG A 77 -15.88 -16.28 -8.97
C ARG A 77 -14.62 -16.27 -8.11
N HIS A 78 -14.44 -17.33 -7.32
CA HIS A 78 -13.21 -17.56 -6.55
C HIS A 78 -12.05 -17.94 -7.49
N LEU A 79 -10.85 -17.43 -7.19
CA LEU A 79 -9.64 -17.67 -7.96
C LEU A 79 -8.69 -18.58 -7.20
N GLN A 80 -8.14 -19.59 -7.87
CA GLN A 80 -7.03 -20.41 -7.36
C GLN A 80 -5.72 -19.77 -7.80
N PHE A 81 -4.97 -19.19 -6.86
CA PHE A 81 -3.75 -18.45 -7.14
C PHE A 81 -2.51 -19.26 -6.75
N ASP A 82 -1.54 -19.36 -7.66
CA ASP A 82 -0.23 -19.92 -7.39
C ASP A 82 0.75 -18.78 -7.05
N PRO A 83 1.21 -18.67 -5.78
CA PRO A 83 2.14 -17.62 -5.37
C PRO A 83 3.55 -17.79 -5.95
N ALA A 84 3.92 -18.98 -6.45
CA ALA A 84 5.23 -19.19 -7.05
C ALA A 84 5.30 -18.63 -8.48
N THR A 85 4.20 -18.73 -9.24
CA THR A 85 4.12 -18.19 -10.61
C THR A 85 3.39 -16.85 -10.69
N GLU A 86 2.84 -16.38 -9.57
CA GLU A 86 2.00 -15.18 -9.46
C GLU A 86 0.84 -15.16 -10.47
N ALA A 87 0.19 -16.31 -10.65
CA ALA A 87 -0.86 -16.48 -11.65
C ALA A 87 -2.06 -17.25 -11.11
N VAL A 88 -3.22 -17.02 -11.71
CA VAL A 88 -4.42 -17.82 -11.49
C VAL A 88 -4.31 -19.10 -12.30
N VAL A 89 -4.48 -20.25 -11.65
CA VAL A 89 -4.25 -21.57 -12.25
C VAL A 89 -5.29 -21.86 -13.34
N GLY A 90 -4.84 -22.02 -14.59
CA GLY A 90 -5.67 -22.45 -15.72
C GLY A 90 -6.70 -21.42 -16.22
N GLU A 91 -6.59 -20.15 -15.82
CA GLU A 91 -7.61 -19.12 -16.03
C GLU A 91 -7.05 -17.89 -16.76
N ASP A 92 -7.04 -17.93 -18.10
CA ASP A 92 -6.51 -16.83 -18.92
C ASP A 92 -7.32 -15.53 -18.76
N GLU A 93 -8.64 -15.63 -18.65
CA GLU A 93 -9.55 -14.49 -18.44
C GLU A 93 -9.23 -13.71 -17.16
N ALA A 94 -8.84 -14.41 -16.09
CA ALA A 94 -8.46 -13.78 -14.83
C ALA A 94 -7.00 -13.25 -14.86
N ASN A 95 -6.11 -13.94 -15.58
CA ASN A 95 -4.71 -13.55 -15.71
C ASN A 95 -4.50 -12.32 -16.59
N GLU A 96 -5.37 -12.04 -17.56
CA GLU A 96 -5.26 -10.86 -18.43
C GLU A 96 -5.30 -9.53 -17.62
N PRO A 97 -6.36 -9.21 -16.85
CA PRO A 97 -6.40 -7.98 -16.06
C PRO A 97 -5.45 -7.97 -14.85
N LEU A 98 -4.93 -9.14 -14.44
CA LEU A 98 -3.99 -9.26 -13.33
C LEU A 98 -2.53 -9.03 -13.76
N ASN A 99 -2.11 -9.68 -14.84
CA ASN A 99 -0.70 -9.78 -15.25
C ASN A 99 -0.39 -9.12 -16.61
N LYS A 100 -1.41 -8.79 -17.41
CA LYS A 100 -1.25 -8.17 -18.73
C LYS A 100 -2.19 -6.96 -18.91
N PRO A 101 -2.16 -5.98 -17.98
CA PRO A 101 -3.05 -4.84 -18.08
C PRO A 101 -2.79 -4.06 -19.37
N SER A 102 -3.86 -3.67 -20.05
CA SER A 102 -3.76 -2.70 -21.14
C SER A 102 -3.44 -1.32 -20.55
N TYR A 103 -2.36 -0.72 -21.05
CA TYR A 103 -1.95 0.61 -20.63
C TYR A 103 -2.53 1.69 -21.54
N ARG A 104 -2.74 2.89 -20.99
CA ARG A 104 -3.24 4.04 -21.75
C ARG A 104 -2.09 4.74 -22.47
N GLU A 105 -2.17 4.85 -23.78
CA GLU A 105 -1.20 5.60 -24.60
C GLU A 105 -1.04 7.07 -24.14
N PRO A 106 0.19 7.63 -24.13
CA PRO A 106 1.48 7.03 -24.50
C PRO A 106 2.21 6.31 -23.34
N TYR A 107 1.55 6.03 -22.21
CA TYR A 107 2.17 5.52 -20.98
C TYR A 107 2.23 3.99 -20.96
N VAL A 108 3.08 3.39 -21.80
CA VAL A 108 3.25 1.94 -21.91
C VAL A 108 4.48 1.44 -21.15
N VAL A 109 4.35 0.29 -20.48
CA VAL A 109 5.51 -0.40 -19.88
C VAL A 109 6.15 -1.29 -20.94
N PRO A 110 7.45 -1.13 -21.26
CA PRO A 110 8.12 -1.97 -22.23
C PRO A 110 8.19 -3.43 -21.72
N GLN A 111 8.05 -4.40 -22.62
CA GLN A 111 8.10 -5.82 -22.27
C GLN A 111 9.50 -6.29 -21.82
N GLN A 112 10.53 -5.50 -22.09
CA GLN A 112 11.91 -5.75 -21.68
C GLN A 112 12.44 -4.52 -20.94
N VAL A 113 13.03 -4.73 -19.76
CA VAL A 113 13.56 -3.71 -18.85
C VAL A 113 15.08 -3.79 -18.79
#